data_AF-A0A5C8U8Y8-F1
#
_entry.id   AF-A0A5C8U8Y8-F1
#
_cell.length_a   1.000
_cell.length_b   1.000
_cell.length_c   1.000
_cell.angle_alpha   90.00
_cell.angle_beta   90.00
_cell.angle_gamma   90.00
#
_symmetry.space_group_name_H-M   'P 1'
#
loop_
_entity.id
_entity.type
_entity.pdbx_description
1 polymer ?
#
loop_
_entity_poly.entity_id
_entity_poly.type
_entity_poly.pdbx_seq_one_letter_code
_entity_poly.pdbx_strand_id
1 'polypeptide(L)' 'ATLAIAAGLCLALGLIAWGLGLPLLGVALVLVLAPAAACGLTTLAKRQIGGQTGDVVGACQQVAEIAALIGLLAATPV' A
#
# COMPACT_ATOMS: atom_id res chain seq x y z
N ALA A 1 4.63 14.97 -10.82
CA ALA A 1 5.78 14.68 -9.92
C ALA A 1 5.41 13.66 -8.84
N THR A 2 4.41 13.93 -7.99
CA THR A 2 4.06 13.08 -6.83
C THR A 2 3.77 11.62 -7.17
N LEU A 3 2.96 11.34 -8.20
CA LEU A 3 2.66 9.97 -8.61
C LEU A 3 3.91 9.20 -9.06
N ALA A 4 4.81 9.86 -9.81
CA ALA A 4 6.05 9.24 -10.26
C ALA A 4 7.00 8.95 -9.08
N ILE A 5 7.08 9.85 -8.11
CA ILE A 5 7.86 9.64 -6.87
C ILE A 5 7.27 8.47 -6.08
N ALA A 6 5.95 8.43 -5.90
CA ALA A 6 5.28 7.35 -5.18
C ALA A 6 5.48 6.00 -5.87
N ALA A 7 5.26 5.92 -7.19
CA ALA A 7 5.49 4.70 -7.96
C ALA A 7 6.96 4.27 -7.91
N GLY A 8 7.90 5.22 -8.04
CA GLY A 8 9.33 4.96 -7.93
C GLY A 8 9.73 4.40 -6.55
N LEU A 9 9.20 4.98 -5.47
CA LEU A 9 9.42 4.49 -4.11
C LEU A 9 8.83 3.09 -3.90
N CYS A 10 7.60 2.85 -4.35
CA CYS A 10 6.98 1.52 -4.27
C CYS A 10 7.82 0.47 -5.01
N LEU A 11 8.24 0.76 -6.25
CA LEU A 11 9.08 -0.15 -7.03
C LEU A 11 10.45 -0.38 -6.36
N ALA A 12 11.12 0.68 -5.90
CA ALA A 12 12.41 0.56 -5.21
C ALA A 12 12.30 -0.31 -3.95
N LEU A 13 11.29 -0.06 -3.10
CA LEU A 13 11.06 -0.84 -1.89
C LEU A 13 10.66 -2.29 -2.21
N GLY A 14 9.86 -2.52 -3.27
CA GLY A 14 9.49 -3.85 -3.72
C GLY A 14 10.70 -4.65 -4.21
N LEU A 15 11.59 -4.03 -4.98
CA LEU A 15 12.85 -4.65 -5.43
C LEU A 15 13.78 -4.95 -4.26
N ILE A 16 13.90 -4.04 -3.28
CA ILE A 16 14.67 -4.28 -2.05
C ILE A 16 14.07 -5.46 -1.27
N ALA A 17 12.75 -5.48 -1.06
CA ALA A 17 12.06 -6.56 -0.36
C ALA A 17 12.30 -7.92 -1.03
N TRP A 18 12.19 -7.98 -2.37
CA TRP A 18 12.48 -9.19 -3.12
C TRP A 18 13.95 -9.61 -3.00
N GLY A 19 14.90 -8.67 -3.09
CA GLY A 19 16.33 -8.92 -2.91
C GLY A 19 16.70 -9.39 -1.49
N LEU A 20 15.89 -9.05 -0.48
CA LEU A 20 16.01 -9.53 0.90
C LEU A 20 15.32 -10.88 1.15
N GLY A 21 14.79 -11.52 0.11
CA GLY A 21 14.25 -12.89 0.19
C GLY A 21 12.75 -12.98 0.49
N LEU A 22 11.99 -11.88 0.44
CA LEU A 22 10.53 -11.96 0.53
C LEU A 22 9.96 -12.70 -0.69
N PRO A 23 8.89 -13.50 -0.51
CA PRO A 23 8.28 -14.25 -1.61
C PRO A 23 7.78 -13.30 -2.70
N LEU A 24 8.06 -13.62 -3.97
CA LEU A 24 7.69 -12.77 -5.11
C LEU A 24 6.18 -12.47 -5.13
N LEU A 25 5.35 -13.46 -4.82
CA LEU A 25 3.90 -13.26 -4.69
C LEU A 25 3.56 -12.26 -3.57
N GLY A 26 4.23 -12.33 -2.43
CA GLY A 26 4.03 -11.39 -1.33
C GLY A 26 4.42 -9.97 -1.71
N VAL A 27 5.55 -9.79 -2.40
CA VAL A 27 5.98 -8.49 -2.94
C VAL A 27 4.97 -7.95 -3.94
N ALA A 28 4.50 -8.78 -4.88
CA ALA A 28 3.47 -8.38 -5.84
C ALA A 28 2.17 -7.97 -5.15
N LEU A 29 1.75 -8.70 -4.11
CA LEU A 29 0.57 -8.36 -3.32
C LEU A 29 0.75 -7.04 -2.58
N VAL A 30 1.90 -6.76 -1.96
CA VAL A 30 2.18 -5.46 -1.31
C VAL A 30 2.04 -4.31 -2.32
N LEU A 31 2.65 -4.45 -3.50
CA LEU A 31 2.65 -3.41 -4.54
C LEU A 31 1.25 -3.10 -5.09
N VAL A 32 0.31 -4.03 -4.99
CA VAL A 32 -1.07 -3.86 -5.46
C VAL A 32 -2.02 -3.47 -4.32
N LEU A 33 -1.98 -4.20 -3.21
CA LEU A 33 -2.94 -4.06 -2.12
C LEU A 33 -2.78 -2.76 -1.35
N ALA A 34 -1.54 -2.32 -1.06
CA ALA A 34 -1.30 -1.08 -0.33
C ALA A 34 -1.85 0.17 -1.06
N PRO A 35 -1.53 0.43 -2.35
CA PRO A 35 -2.11 1.57 -3.06
C PRO A 35 -3.61 1.39 -3.31
N ALA A 36 -4.10 0.17 -3.57
CA ALA A 36 -5.53 -0.08 -3.72
C ALA A 36 -6.32 0.29 -2.45
N ALA A 37 -5.81 -0.09 -1.27
CA ALA A 37 -6.36 0.26 0.03
C ALA A 37 -6.37 1.78 0.26
N ALA A 38 -5.24 2.46 0.05
CA ALA A 38 -5.14 3.91 0.19
C ALA A 38 -6.09 4.65 -0.76
N CYS A 39 -6.17 4.24 -2.03
CA CYS A 39 -7.10 4.80 -3.01
C CYS A 39 -8.56 4.55 -2.64
N GLY A 40 -8.87 3.36 -2.11
CA GLY A 40 -10.20 3.02 -1.61
C GLY A 40 -10.65 3.96 -0.50
N LEU A 41 -9.79 4.16 0.52
CA LEU A 41 -10.10 5.07 1.62
C LEU A 41 -10.15 6.54 1.17
N THR A 42 -9.26 6.95 0.27
CA THR A 42 -9.27 8.29 -0.34
C THR A 42 -10.61 8.55 -1.05
N THR A 43 -11.09 7.57 -1.81
CA THR A 43 -12.37 7.65 -2.54
C THR A 43 -13.55 7.69 -1.56
N LEU A 44 -13.50 6.88 -0.50
CA LEU A 44 -14.52 6.88 0.54
C LEU A 44 -14.60 8.24 1.25
N ALA A 45 -13.48 8.81 1.65
CA ALA A 45 -13.45 10.11 2.31
C ALA A 45 -13.94 11.24 1.39
N LYS A 46 -13.60 11.20 0.09
CA LYS A 46 -14.16 12.14 -0.89
C LYS A 46 -15.69 12.06 -0.96
N ARG A 47 -16.27 10.87 -0.87
CA ARG A 47 -17.73 10.66 -0.90
C ARG A 47 -18.42 11.04 0.41
N GLN A 48 -17.78 10.78 1.56
CA GLN A 48 -18.39 10.96 2.88
C GLN A 48 -18.23 12.37 3.44
N ILE A 49 -17.06 12.98 3.25
CA ILE A 49 -16.71 14.27 3.87
C ILE A 49 -16.18 15.30 2.88
N GLY A 50 -16.27 15.02 1.57
CA GLY A 50 -15.90 15.94 0.50
C GLY A 50 -14.40 16.08 0.22
N GLY A 51 -13.53 15.33 0.89
CA GLY A 51 -12.09 15.48 0.69
C GLY A 51 -11.22 14.69 1.68
N GLN A 52 -10.09 15.28 2.06
CA GLN A 52 -9.06 14.71 2.93
C GLN A 52 -8.80 15.64 4.12
N THR A 53 -8.73 15.10 5.33
CA THR A 53 -8.17 15.76 6.53
C THR A 53 -6.85 15.08 6.92
N GLY A 54 -6.14 15.61 7.93
CA GLY A 54 -4.97 14.93 8.49
C GLY A 54 -5.28 13.51 8.97
N ASP A 55 -6.43 13.31 9.63
CA ASP A 55 -6.87 12.01 10.11
C ASP A 55 -7.10 11.00 8.98
N VAL A 56 -7.65 11.46 7.84
CA VAL A 56 -7.87 10.58 6.68
C VAL A 56 -6.54 10.16 6.06
N VAL A 57 -5.55 11.05 6.01
CA VAL A 57 -4.21 10.69 5.50
C VAL A 57 -3.56 9.65 6.42
N GLY A 58 -3.64 9.84 7.74
CA GLY A 58 -3.14 8.85 8.72
C GLY A 58 -3.88 7.50 8.60
N ALA A 59 -5.20 7.53 8.40
CA ALA A 59 -5.98 6.32 8.17
C ALA A 59 -5.62 5.64 6.84
N CYS A 60 -5.31 6.40 5.78
CA CYS A 60 -4.89 5.82 4.50
C CYS A 60 -3.58 5.05 4.65
N GLN A 61 -2.64 5.58 5.44
CA GLN A 61 -1.39 4.89 5.74
C GLN A 61 -1.65 3.59 6.51
N GLN A 62 -2.41 3.64 7.60
CA GLN A 62 -2.75 2.45 8.41
C GLN A 62 -3.42 1.36 7.57
N VAL A 63 -4.43 1.69 6.76
CA VAL A 63 -5.11 0.69 5.93
C VAL A 63 -4.18 0.14 4.85
N ALA A 64 -3.29 0.96 4.28
CA ALA A 64 -2.28 0.51 3.33
C ALA A 64 -1.26 -0.44 3.96
N GLU A 65 -0.76 -0.14 5.17
CA GLU A 65 0.16 -1.00 5.93
C GLU A 65 -0.51 -2.33 6.30
N ILE A 66 -1.75 -2.31 6.78
CA ILE A 66 -2.52 -3.52 7.08
C ILE A 66 -2.70 -4.38 5.82
N ALA A 67 -3.09 -3.78 4.70
CA ALA A 67 -3.26 -4.49 3.43
C ALA A 67 -1.95 -5.11 2.92
N ALA A 68 -0.82 -4.40 3.08
CA ALA A 68 0.51 -4.92 2.76
C ALA A 68 0.88 -6.13 3.64
N LEU A 69 0.70 -6.01 4.96
CA LEU A 69 0.99 -7.09 5.90
C LEU A 69 0.12 -8.33 5.65
N ILE A 70 -1.16 -8.15 5.32
CA ILE A 70 -2.06 -9.25 4.92
C ILE A 70 -1.55 -9.92 3.63
N GLY A 71 -1.13 -9.14 2.63
CA GLY A 71 -0.57 -9.68 1.39
C GLY A 71 0.70 -10.51 1.61
N LEU A 72 1.60 -10.03 2.48
CA LEU A 72 2.79 -10.78 2.88
C LEU A 72 2.45 -12.04 3.65
N LEU A 73 1.55 -11.95 4.63
CA LEU A 73 1.10 -13.08 5.43
C LEU A 73 0.49 -14.18 4.56
N ALA A 74 -0.36 -13.80 3.59
CA ALA A 74 -0.99 -14.75 2.67
C ALA A 74 -0.01 -15.46 1.74
N ALA A 75 1.16 -14.86 1.46
CA ALA A 75 2.20 -15.42 0.60
C ALA A 75 3.35 -16.09 1.38
N THR A 76 3.36 -15.98 2.70
CA THR A 76 4.39 -16.58 3.56
C THR A 76 3.87 -17.91 4.09
N PRO A 77 4.52 -19.04 3.79
CA PRO A 77 4.13 -20.32 4.37
C PRO A 77 4.35 -20.28 5.89
N VAL A 78 3.33 -20.68 6.64
CA VAL A 78 3.37 -20.88 8.10
C VAL A 78 3.98 -22.22 8.48
#